data_AF-A0A7M7MLF7-F1
#
_entry.id   AF-A0A7M7MLF7-F1
#
_cell.length_a   1.000
_cell.length_b   1.000
_cell.length_c   1.000
_cell.angle_alpha   90.00
_cell.angle_beta   90.00
_cell.angle_gamma   90.00
#
_symmetry.space_group_name_H-M   'P 1'
#
loop_
_entity.id
_entity.type
_entity.pdbx_description
1 polymer ?
#
loop_
_entity_poly.entity_id
_entity_poly.type
_entity_poly.pdbx_seq_one_letter_code
_entity_poly.pdbx_strand_id
1 'polypeptide(L)' 'MYDMSMNISRSVYDSIWYEQRLDLQKALLTVLAFQKPIAVSINVLLPELTIRYYCSYVSNALSIFAALRTVVE' A
#
# COMPACT_ATOMS: atom_id res chain seq x y z
N MET A 1 -0.04 2.03 -2.34
CA MET A 1 -1.33 2.11 -1.62
C MET A 1 -1.14 1.96 -0.12
N TYR A 2 -0.49 0.89 0.37
CA TYR A 2 -0.16 0.71 1.79
C TYR A 2 0.56 1.92 2.43
N ASP A 3 1.64 2.41 1.81
CA ASP A 3 2.40 3.54 2.35
C ASP A 3 1.59 4.84 2.41
N MET A 4 0.71 5.05 1.43
CA MET A 4 -0.13 6.24 1.37
C MET A 4 -1.23 6.20 2.43
N SER A 5 -1.85 5.03 2.64
CA SER A 5 -2.82 4.81 3.72
C SER A 5 -2.18 5.00 5.10
N MET A 6 -0.96 4.52 5.29
CA MET A 6 -0.22 4.71 6.54
C MET A 6 0.20 6.17 6.75
N ASN A 7 0.59 6.87 5.69
CA ASN A 7 0.96 8.28 5.80
C ASN A 7 -0.23 9.18 6.16
N ILE A 8 -1.42 8.90 5.62
CA ILE A 8 -2.65 9.62 5.96
C ILE A 8 -2.97 9.49 7.45
N SER A 9 -2.89 8.27 8.00
CA SER A 9 -3.14 8.06 9.43
C SER A 9 -2.15 8.76 10.35
N ARG A 10 -0.87 8.80 9.95
CA ARG A 10 0.17 9.49 10.71
C ARG A 10 -0.05 11.00 10.71
N SER A 11 -0.36 11.56 9.54
CA SER A 11 -0.73 12.98 9.40
C SER A 11 -1.94 13.37 10.27
N VAL A 12 -2.94 12.49 10.35
CA VAL A 12 -4.11 12.69 11.23
C VAL A 12 -3.73 12.65 12.71
N TYR A 13 -2.86 11.71 13.11
CA TYR A 13 -2.36 11.62 14.48
C TYR A 13 -1.52 12.83 14.89
N ASP A 14 -0.72 13.38 13.96
CA ASP A 14 0.13 14.56 14.17
C ASP A 14 -0.67 15.88 14.18
N SER A 15 -1.97 15.85 13.85
CA SER A 15 -2.85 17.01 13.92
C SER A 15 -3.29 17.32 15.36
N ILE A 16 -3.83 18.52 15.60
CA ILE A 16 -4.35 18.95 16.91
C ILE A 16 -5.76 18.37 17.16
N TRP A 17 -5.90 17.05 17.09
CA TRP A 17 -7.19 16.35 17.21
C TRP A 17 -7.75 16.38 18.63
N TYR A 18 -6.89 16.54 19.64
CA TYR A 18 -7.26 16.52 21.06
C TYR A 18 -7.95 17.80 21.54
N GLU A 19 -7.81 18.92 20.81
CA GLU A 19 -8.53 20.18 21.09
C GLU A 19 -9.88 20.25 20.36
N GLN A 20 -10.16 19.28 19.49
CA GLN A 20 -11.41 19.24 18.72
C GLN A 20 -12.55 18.64 19.53
N ARG A 21 -13.77 18.81 19.01
CA ARG A 21 -15.00 18.31 19.61
C ARG A 21 -14.96 16.78 19.83
N LEU A 22 -15.66 16.30 20.86
CA LEU A 22 -15.67 14.89 21.26
C LEU A 22 -16.18 13.92 20.17
N ASP A 23 -17.05 14.39 19.27
CA ASP A 23 -17.51 13.67 18.09
C ASP A 23 -16.35 13.40 17.12
N LEU A 24 -15.52 14.40 16.83
CA LEU A 24 -14.35 14.26 15.97
C LEU A 24 -13.30 13.33 16.59
N GLN A 25 -13.05 13.44 17.89
CA GLN A 25 -12.10 12.55 18.59
C GLN A 25 -12.51 11.07 18.48
N LYS A 26 -13.80 10.77 18.66
CA LYS A 26 -14.33 9.40 18.52
C LYS A 26 -14.24 8.89 17.08
N ALA A 27 -14.52 9.76 16.10
CA ALA A 27 -14.39 9.41 14.69
C ALA A 27 -12.93 9.09 14.32
N LEU A 28 -11.99 9.92 14.78
CA LEU A 28 -10.56 9.72 14.54
C LEU A 28 -10.01 8.48 15.21
N LEU A 29 -10.42 8.20 16.45
CA LEU A 29 -10.07 6.95 17.14
C LEU A 29 -10.54 5.72 16.34
N THR A 30 -11.74 5.79 15.74
CA THR A 30 -12.26 4.71 14.89
C THR A 30 -11.41 4.56 13.63
N VAL A 31 -11.06 5.65 12.95
CA VAL A 31 -10.22 5.62 11.74
C VAL A 31 -8.81 5.09 12.04
N LEU A 32 -8.21 5.48 13.16
CA LEU A 32 -6.88 5.02 13.60
C LEU A 32 -6.90 3.56 14.07
N ALA A 33 -7.99 3.09 14.68
CA ALA A 33 -8.13 1.70 15.11
C ALA A 33 -8.37 0.74 13.93
N PHE A 34 -9.10 1.17 12.90
CA PHE A 34 -9.47 0.35 11.72
C PHE A 34 -8.47 0.44 10.56
N GLN A 35 -7.18 0.61 10.86
CA GLN A 35 -6.10 0.61 9.87
C GLN A 35 -5.71 -0.77 9.34
N LYS A 36 -6.56 -1.81 9.41
CA LYS A 36 -6.23 -3.06 8.73
C LYS A 36 -6.27 -2.78 7.22
N PRO A 37 -5.10 -2.71 6.54
CA PRO A 37 -5.11 -2.52 5.11
C PRO A 37 -5.78 -3.74 4.53
N ILE A 38 -6.77 -3.53 3.67
CA ILE A 38 -7.42 -4.61 2.93
C ILE A 38 -6.38 -5.09 1.91
N ALA A 39 -5.55 -6.02 2.37
CA ALA A 39 -4.67 -6.80 1.55
C ALA A 39 -5.55 -7.66 0.63
N VAL A 40 -5.76 -7.20 -0.60
CA VAL A 40 -6.42 -8.01 -1.62
C VAL A 40 -5.45 -9.11 -2.00
N SER A 41 -5.52 -10.23 -1.30
CA SER A 41 -4.78 -11.46 -1.60
C SER A 41 -5.72 -12.43 -2.31
N ILE A 42 -5.33 -12.87 -3.51
CA ILE A 42 -6.03 -13.93 -4.22
C ILE A 42 -5.28 -15.22 -3.91
N ASN A 43 -5.77 -15.94 -2.90
CA ASN A 43 -5.13 -17.08 -2.21
C ASN A 43 -4.57 -18.20 -3.11
N VAL A 44 -4.94 -18.24 -4.39
CA VAL A 44 -4.55 -19.31 -5.32
C VAL A 44 -3.55 -18.85 -6.38
N LEU A 45 -3.49 -17.55 -6.71
CA LEU A 45 -2.75 -17.07 -7.89
C LEU A 45 -1.76 -15.96 -7.61
N LEU A 46 -1.98 -15.13 -6.58
CA LEU A 46 -1.16 -13.93 -6.36
C LEU A 46 -0.88 -13.74 -4.86
N PRO A 47 0.40 -13.69 -4.44
CA PRO A 47 0.72 -13.14 -3.14
C PRO A 47 0.23 -11.68 -3.11
N GLU A 48 -0.11 -11.21 -1.92
CA GLU A 48 -0.57 -9.86 -1.59
C GLU A 48 -0.32 -8.83 -2.71
N LEU A 49 -1.40 -8.32 -3.34
CA LEU A 49 -1.31 -7.44 -4.53
C LEU A 49 -0.70 -6.09 -4.16
N THR A 50 0.61 -6.07 -4.01
CA THR A 50 1.40 -4.90 -3.67
C THR A 50 1.97 -4.30 -4.95
N ILE A 51 2.04 -2.96 -5.00
CA ILE A 51 2.73 -2.24 -6.08
C ILE A 51 4.16 -2.76 -6.28
N ARG A 52 4.81 -3.18 -5.19
CA ARG A 52 6.16 -3.77 -5.21
C ARG A 52 6.20 -5.07 -6.00
N TYR A 53 5.23 -5.97 -5.77
CA TYR A 53 5.14 -7.22 -6.54
C TYR A 53 4.93 -6.95 -8.03
N TYR A 54 4.03 -6.02 -8.38
CA TYR A 54 3.80 -5.62 -9.77
C TYR A 54 5.06 -5.06 -10.44
N CYS A 55 5.75 -4.11 -9.80
CA CYS A 55 7.00 -3.55 -10.31
C CYS A 55 8.09 -4.63 -10.49
N SER A 56 8.20 -5.56 -9.53
CA SER A 56 9.16 -6.67 -9.63
C SER A 56 8.83 -7.60 -10.79
N TYR A 57 7.55 -7.91 -11.02
CA TYR A 57 7.10 -8.75 -12.13
C TYR A 57 7.41 -8.11 -13.49
N VAL A 58 7.05 -6.84 -13.66
CA VAL A 58 7.32 -6.09 -14.89
C VAL A 58 8.82 -5.97 -15.15
N SER A 59 9.61 -5.65 -14.12
CA SER A 59 11.07 -5.56 -14.25
C SER A 59 11.71 -6.88 -14.66
N ASN A 60 11.23 -8.00 -14.09
CA ASN A 60 11.71 -9.33 -14.44
C ASN A 60 11.38 -9.68 -15.90
N ALA A 61 10.14 -9.44 -16.33
CA ALA A 61 9.73 -9.64 -17.73
C ALA A 61 10.61 -8.83 -18.69
N LEU A 62 10.82 -7.55 -18.42
CA LEU A 62 11.69 -6.69 -19.22
C LEU A 62 13.15 -7.18 -19.24
N SER A 63 13.66 -7.69 -18.13
CA SER A 63 15.02 -8.25 -18.05
C SER A 63 15.16 -9.51 -18.91
N ILE A 64 14.17 -10.40 -18.90
CA ILE A 64 14.14 -11.58 -19.77
C ILE A 64 14.09 -11.17 -21.25
N PHE A 65 13.22 -10.22 -21.61
CA PHE A 65 13.15 -9.73 -22.99
C PHE A 65 14.45 -9.06 -23.44
N ALA A 66 15.11 -8.31 -22.56
CA ALA A 66 16.41 -7.70 -22.85
C ALA A 66 17.49 -8.78 -23.05
N ALA A 67 17.55 -9.80 -22.18
CA ALA A 67 18.48 -10.91 -22.32
C ALA A 67 18.24 -11.71 -23.61
N LEU A 68 16.99 -12.00 -23.95
CA LEU A 68 16.63 -12.66 -25.21
C LEU A 68 17.04 -11.82 -26.41
N ARG A 69 16.83 -10.50 -26.36
CA ARG A 69 17.28 -9.59 -27.42
C ARG A 69 18.80 -9.66 -27.63
N THR A 70 19.59 -9.67 -26.56
CA THR A 70 21.06 -9.77 -26.66
C THR A 70 21.57 -11.12 -27.14
N VAL A 71 20.75 -12.18 -27.04
CA VAL A 71 21.10 -13.52 -27.56
C VAL A 71 20.68 -13.65 -29.03
N VAL A 72 19.68 -12.89 -29.47
CA VAL A 72 19.17 -12.88 -30.85
C VAL A 72 19.98 -11.93 -31.75
N GLU A 73 20.55 -10.85 -31.21
CA GLU A 73 21.60 -10.03 -31.85
C GLU A 73 22.94 -10.78 -31.93
#